data_AF-A0A6H1R924-F1
#
_entry.id   AF-A0A6H1R924-F1
#
_cell.length_a   1.000
_cell.length_b   1.000
_cell.length_c   1.000
_cell.angle_alpha   90.00
_cell.angle_beta   90.00
_cell.angle_gamma   90.00
#
_symmetry.space_group_name_H-M   'P 1'
#
loop_
_entity.id
_entity.type
_entity.pdbx_description
1 polymer ?
#
loop_
_entity_poly.entity_id
_entity_poly.type
_entity_poly.pdbx_seq_one_letter_code
_entity_poly.pdbx_strand_id
1 'polypeptide(L)'
;MSMVPGQVIPGDEPVSFNDEPVPPPPLPEGMPWRRTVWVKNLGTRAIQVGSHFHFYEANSGYANTESDASANVGPAVTGPKGLAVLAGADGDPVSEEEKRKLTAGYRLDIRAGTAWRFEPGCTYEVPLVALAGDGTVTGLSTRGNLKNWVWYPEQEKDSDDAETFQSASVGQDAVRSSDTARGDA
;
A
#
# COMPACT_ATOMS: atom_id res chain seq x y z
N MET A 1 9.82 36.10 -35.06
CA MET A 1 9.72 35.99 -33.58
C MET A 1 11.14 36.03 -33.02
N SER A 2 11.46 36.95 -32.12
CA SER A 2 12.75 36.93 -31.41
C SER A 2 12.63 36.00 -30.20
N MET A 3 13.52 35.01 -30.09
CA MET A 3 13.59 34.12 -28.93
C MET A 3 14.42 34.76 -27.81
N VAL A 4 14.00 34.60 -26.55
CA VAL A 4 14.76 35.05 -25.37
C VAL A 4 15.68 33.93 -24.90
N PRO A 5 16.96 34.18 -24.57
CA PRO A 5 17.83 33.17 -23.97
C PRO A 5 17.19 32.52 -22.73
N GLY A 6 17.08 31.18 -22.74
CA GLY A 6 16.43 30.42 -21.67
C GLY A 6 14.91 30.25 -21.81
N GLN A 7 14.29 30.81 -22.85
CA GLN A 7 12.87 30.60 -23.12
C GLN A 7 12.58 29.14 -23.51
N VAL A 8 11.61 28.53 -22.84
CA VAL A 8 11.00 27.26 -23.26
C VAL A 8 9.83 27.58 -24.19
N ILE A 9 9.81 26.96 -25.37
CA ILE A 9 8.69 27.01 -26.31
C ILE A 9 8.06 25.61 -26.26
N PRO A 10 6.96 25.41 -25.49
CA PRO A 10 6.30 24.12 -25.42
C PRO A 10 5.56 23.80 -26.73
N GLY A 11 5.30 22.52 -26.96
CA GLY A 11 4.33 22.11 -27.97
C GLY A 11 2.91 22.47 -27.54
N ASP A 12 1.99 22.53 -28.50
CA ASP A 12 0.59 22.89 -28.27
C ASP A 12 -0.24 21.72 -27.69
N GLU A 13 0.27 20.49 -27.80
CA GLU A 13 -0.45 19.29 -27.39
C GLU A 13 -0.43 19.09 -25.86
N PRO A 14 -1.57 18.73 -25.25
CA PRO A 14 -1.62 18.44 -23.83
C PRO A 14 -0.84 17.16 -23.52
N VAL A 15 -0.15 17.15 -22.38
CA VAL A 15 0.52 15.95 -21.88
C VAL A 15 -0.51 15.03 -21.24
N SER A 16 -0.72 13.86 -21.84
CA SER A 16 -1.47 12.77 -21.23
C SER A 16 -0.60 11.97 -20.25
N PHE A 17 -1.22 11.37 -19.24
CA PHE A 17 -0.50 10.63 -18.21
C PHE A 17 -1.31 9.43 -17.69
N ASN A 18 -0.58 8.40 -17.28
CA ASN A 18 -1.13 7.14 -16.78
C ASN A 18 -2.15 6.51 -17.77
N ASP A 19 -2.00 6.60 -19.10
CA ASP A 19 -3.04 6.12 -20.04
C ASP A 19 -3.12 4.62 -20.23
N GLU A 20 -1.98 3.96 -20.32
CA GLU A 20 -1.90 2.51 -20.32
C GLU A 20 -0.56 2.12 -19.69
N PRO A 21 -0.56 1.30 -18.63
CA PRO A 21 0.68 0.87 -18.00
C PRO A 21 1.43 -0.12 -18.89
N VAL A 22 2.71 0.18 -19.16
CA VAL A 22 3.62 -0.71 -19.91
C VAL A 22 4.87 -0.95 -19.05
N PRO A 23 5.12 -2.17 -18.54
CA PRO A 23 4.28 -3.38 -18.62
C PRO A 23 2.98 -3.25 -17.80
N PRO A 24 1.99 -4.14 -18.01
CA PRO A 24 0.78 -4.16 -17.19
C PRO A 24 1.14 -4.37 -15.71
N PRO A 25 0.41 -3.73 -14.77
CA PRO A 25 0.69 -3.84 -13.36
C PRO A 25 0.39 -5.27 -12.89
N PRO A 26 1.05 -5.75 -11.82
CA PRO A 26 0.83 -7.08 -11.25
C PRO A 26 -0.50 -7.12 -10.46
N LEU A 27 -1.62 -6.95 -11.16
CA LEU A 27 -2.96 -7.02 -10.58
C LEU A 27 -3.59 -8.41 -10.79
N PRO A 28 -4.51 -8.82 -9.90
CA PRO A 28 -5.37 -9.97 -10.15
C PRO A 28 -6.11 -9.85 -11.50
N GLU A 29 -6.37 -10.99 -12.13
CA GLU A 29 -7.18 -11.03 -13.34
C GLU A 29 -8.54 -10.35 -13.12
N GLY A 30 -8.97 -9.55 -14.08
CA GLY A 30 -10.23 -8.79 -14.01
C GLY A 30 -10.19 -7.52 -13.16
N MET A 31 -9.09 -7.21 -12.47
CA MET A 31 -8.96 -5.92 -11.80
C MET A 31 -8.54 -4.81 -12.79
N PRO A 32 -9.33 -3.75 -12.96
CA PRO A 32 -8.95 -2.64 -13.82
C PRO A 32 -7.81 -1.84 -13.19
N TRP A 33 -6.82 -1.48 -14.01
CA TRP A 33 -5.65 -0.70 -13.58
C TRP A 33 -5.98 0.77 -13.28
N ARG A 34 -7.13 1.27 -13.74
CA ARG A 34 -7.75 2.55 -13.37
C ARG A 34 -9.12 2.28 -12.76
N ARG A 35 -9.48 3.01 -11.70
CA ARG A 35 -10.82 2.89 -11.10
C ARG A 35 -11.19 4.15 -10.32
N THR A 36 -12.45 4.22 -9.94
CA THR A 36 -12.97 5.29 -9.10
C THR A 36 -13.56 4.71 -7.82
N VAL A 37 -13.37 5.41 -6.71
CA VAL A 37 -13.93 5.05 -5.40
C VAL A 37 -14.53 6.29 -4.73
N TRP A 38 -15.56 6.08 -3.90
CA TRP A 38 -16.10 7.16 -3.06
C TRP A 38 -15.39 7.17 -1.71
N VAL A 39 -14.87 8.32 -1.34
CA VAL A 39 -14.04 8.50 -0.14
C VAL A 39 -14.61 9.61 0.71
N LYS A 40 -14.77 9.35 2.01
CA LYS A 40 -15.22 10.35 2.98
C LYS A 40 -14.16 10.59 4.04
N ASN A 41 -13.94 11.86 4.36
CA ASN A 41 -13.19 12.23 5.55
C ASN A 41 -14.15 12.30 6.75
N LEU A 42 -14.07 11.30 7.63
CA LEU A 42 -14.82 11.18 8.88
C LEU A 42 -14.12 11.91 10.04
N GLY A 43 -12.89 12.38 9.83
CA GLY A 43 -12.15 13.14 10.82
C GLY A 43 -12.64 14.57 10.97
N THR A 44 -12.16 15.23 12.01
CA THR A 44 -12.44 16.64 12.30
C THR A 44 -11.41 17.60 11.70
N ARG A 45 -10.39 17.07 11.01
CA ARG A 45 -9.29 17.83 10.39
C ARG A 45 -9.15 17.45 8.93
N ALA A 46 -8.70 18.40 8.12
CA ALA A 46 -8.41 18.14 6.73
C ALA A 46 -7.27 17.13 6.58
N ILE A 47 -7.38 16.27 5.57
CA ILE A 47 -6.40 15.24 5.23
C ILE A 47 -5.88 15.51 3.83
N GLN A 48 -4.57 15.44 3.64
CA GLN A 48 -3.95 15.59 2.33
C GLN A 48 -3.19 14.31 1.97
N VAL A 49 -3.47 13.75 0.79
CA VAL A 49 -2.86 12.50 0.30
C VAL A 49 -2.10 12.79 -1.00
N GLY A 50 -0.82 12.45 -1.04
CA GLY A 50 0.05 12.69 -2.20
C GLY A 50 -0.15 11.68 -3.34
N SER A 51 0.27 12.06 -4.55
CA SER A 51 0.05 11.29 -5.78
C SER A 51 0.62 9.87 -5.76
N HIS A 52 1.70 9.61 -5.01
CA HIS A 52 2.38 8.31 -4.93
C HIS A 52 2.20 7.62 -3.57
N PHE A 53 1.30 8.12 -2.73
CA PHE A 53 0.98 7.43 -1.49
C PHE A 53 0.14 6.19 -1.81
N HIS A 54 0.50 5.04 -1.21
CA HIS A 54 -0.29 3.83 -1.36
C HIS A 54 -1.65 4.03 -0.69
N PHE A 55 -2.70 4.14 -1.49
CA PHE A 55 -3.99 4.65 -1.03
C PHE A 55 -4.65 3.77 0.03
N TYR A 56 -4.36 2.47 0.00
CA TYR A 56 -4.71 1.52 1.06
C TYR A 56 -4.29 1.99 2.46
N GLU A 57 -3.09 2.53 2.61
CA GLU A 57 -2.58 2.99 3.91
C GLU A 57 -3.29 4.26 4.40
N ALA A 58 -3.98 4.98 3.51
CA ALA A 58 -4.81 6.13 3.87
C ALA A 58 -6.21 5.67 4.28
N ASN A 59 -6.65 4.50 3.80
CA ASN A 59 -7.93 3.91 4.16
C ASN A 59 -7.88 3.33 5.58
N SER A 60 -8.09 4.20 6.56
CA SER A 60 -8.03 3.83 7.97
C SER A 60 -9.23 3.02 8.46
N GLY A 61 -10.27 2.83 7.62
CA GLY A 61 -11.40 1.92 7.85
C GLY A 61 -11.86 1.89 9.30
N TYR A 62 -12.50 2.97 9.76
CA TYR A 62 -13.23 3.03 11.03
C TYR A 62 -12.55 2.40 12.27
N ALA A 63 -11.23 2.55 12.47
CA ALA A 63 -10.56 2.00 13.65
C ALA A 63 -10.90 2.69 15.00
N ASN A 64 -11.88 3.61 15.09
CA ASN A 64 -12.18 4.32 16.34
C ASN A 64 -13.70 4.55 16.57
N THR A 65 -14.56 3.54 16.50
CA THR A 65 -15.77 3.54 17.34
C THR A 65 -15.34 3.13 18.73
N GLU A 66 -15.63 3.94 19.75
CA GLU A 66 -15.28 3.67 21.16
C GLU A 66 -15.95 2.39 21.75
N SER A 67 -16.65 1.60 20.94
CA SER A 67 -17.26 0.32 21.32
C SER A 67 -16.38 -0.91 21.08
N ASP A 68 -15.31 -0.83 20.27
CA ASP A 68 -14.59 -2.02 19.79
C ASP A 68 -13.11 -2.06 20.20
N ALA A 69 -12.79 -1.62 21.42
CA ALA A 69 -11.46 -1.77 22.03
C ALA A 69 -11.04 -3.23 22.31
N SER A 70 -11.84 -4.22 21.87
CA SER A 70 -11.62 -5.65 22.15
C SER A 70 -11.75 -6.50 20.88
N ALA A 71 -10.82 -6.33 19.95
CA ALA A 71 -10.48 -7.39 19.00
C ALA A 71 -9.14 -7.03 18.36
N ASN A 72 -8.05 -7.67 18.81
CA ASN A 72 -6.73 -7.76 18.17
C ASN A 72 -6.59 -7.12 16.78
N VAL A 73 -6.56 -5.78 16.70
CA VAL A 73 -6.17 -5.05 15.50
C VAL A 73 -4.66 -4.91 15.61
N GLY A 74 -3.94 -5.45 14.62
CA GLY A 74 -2.47 -5.45 14.56
C GLY A 74 -1.82 -4.05 14.71
N PRO A 75 -0.47 -3.99 14.70
CA PRO A 75 0.29 -2.85 15.20
C PRO A 75 -0.16 -1.52 14.58
N ALA A 76 -0.08 -0.47 15.41
CA ALA A 76 -0.62 0.87 15.20
C ALA A 76 -0.54 1.39 13.75
N VAL A 77 -1.66 1.94 13.29
CA VAL A 77 -1.84 2.53 11.96
C VAL A 77 -1.11 3.87 11.89
N THR A 78 -0.11 4.01 11.01
CA THR A 78 0.59 5.28 10.73
C THR A 78 0.03 5.95 9.47
N GLY A 79 -1.30 5.92 9.32
CA GLY A 79 -2.04 6.58 8.24
C GLY A 79 -2.88 7.76 8.76
N PRO A 80 -3.32 8.69 7.88
CA PRO A 80 -4.22 9.77 8.29
C PRO A 80 -5.53 9.18 8.84
N LYS A 81 -5.74 9.31 10.15
CA LYS A 81 -6.95 8.84 10.83
C LYS A 81 -8.19 9.53 10.25
N GLY A 82 -9.19 8.75 9.87
CA GLY A 82 -10.52 9.25 9.53
C GLY A 82 -10.84 9.27 8.04
N LEU A 83 -9.90 8.97 7.13
CA LEU A 83 -10.24 8.77 5.73
C LEU A 83 -10.78 7.33 5.52
N ALA A 84 -11.96 7.21 4.91
CA ALA A 84 -12.64 5.95 4.69
C ALA A 84 -13.17 5.83 3.26
N VAL A 85 -12.91 4.70 2.63
CA VAL A 85 -13.60 4.30 1.40
C VAL A 85 -15.00 3.83 1.75
N LEU A 86 -16.00 4.31 1.00
CA LEU A 86 -17.41 3.97 1.21
C LEU A 86 -17.92 3.00 0.15
N ALA A 87 -17.59 3.27 -1.12
CA ALA A 87 -18.15 2.59 -2.28
C ALA A 87 -17.13 2.44 -3.42
N GLY A 88 -17.37 1.47 -4.31
CA GLY A 88 -16.76 1.41 -5.63
C GLY A 88 -17.36 2.45 -6.59
N ALA A 89 -17.10 2.34 -7.89
CA ALA A 89 -17.55 3.32 -8.89
C ALA A 89 -19.08 3.55 -8.88
N ASP A 90 -19.86 2.50 -8.62
CA ASP A 90 -21.33 2.53 -8.67
C ASP A 90 -21.97 3.31 -7.51
N GLY A 91 -21.19 3.73 -6.50
CA GLY A 91 -21.68 4.52 -5.36
C GLY A 91 -22.35 3.71 -4.25
N ASP A 92 -22.58 2.41 -4.48
CA ASP A 92 -23.15 1.51 -3.48
C ASP A 92 -22.13 1.16 -2.36
N PRO A 93 -22.54 1.17 -1.08
CA PRO A 93 -21.67 0.81 0.02
C PRO A 93 -21.11 -0.60 -0.14
N VAL A 94 -19.79 -0.74 0.07
CA VAL A 94 -19.09 -2.02 -0.02
C VAL A 94 -18.64 -2.54 1.34
N SER A 95 -18.41 -3.85 1.45
CA SER A 95 -17.85 -4.48 2.64
C SER A 95 -16.41 -4.03 2.93
N GLU A 96 -15.92 -4.22 4.15
CA GLU A 96 -14.53 -3.90 4.50
C GLU A 96 -13.50 -4.68 3.68
N GLU A 97 -13.80 -5.92 3.30
CA GLU A 97 -12.94 -6.71 2.43
C GLU A 97 -12.85 -6.11 1.02
N GLU A 98 -13.99 -5.68 0.48
CA GLU A 98 -14.04 -5.01 -0.82
C GLU A 98 -13.32 -3.66 -0.80
N LYS A 99 -13.44 -2.87 0.28
CA LYS A 99 -12.66 -1.62 0.44
C LYS A 99 -11.16 -1.86 0.39
N ARG A 100 -10.68 -2.96 0.98
CA ARG A 100 -9.27 -3.37 0.90
C ARG A 100 -8.89 -3.71 -0.53
N LYS A 101 -9.69 -4.52 -1.23
CA LYS A 101 -9.50 -4.86 -2.64
C LYS A 101 -9.54 -3.66 -3.58
N LEU A 102 -10.32 -2.64 -3.25
CA LEU A 102 -10.44 -1.40 -4.02
C LEU A 102 -9.22 -0.48 -3.90
N THR A 103 -8.42 -0.61 -2.83
CA THR A 103 -7.35 0.34 -2.50
C THR A 103 -5.96 -0.27 -2.46
N ALA A 104 -5.83 -1.59 -2.22
CA ALA A 104 -4.57 -2.30 -2.25
C ALA A 104 -3.96 -2.28 -3.66
N GLY A 105 -2.67 -1.95 -3.78
CA GLY A 105 -2.02 -1.77 -5.07
C GLY A 105 -2.38 -0.51 -5.85
N TYR A 106 -3.11 0.46 -5.26
CA TYR A 106 -3.50 1.71 -5.95
C TYR A 106 -2.89 2.96 -5.31
N ARG A 107 -2.69 3.99 -6.14
CA ARG A 107 -2.38 5.37 -5.74
C ARG A 107 -3.37 6.33 -6.41
N LEU A 108 -3.37 7.60 -6.00
CA LEU A 108 -4.20 8.61 -6.66
C LEU A 108 -3.81 8.77 -8.13
N ASP A 109 -4.80 8.78 -9.02
CA ASP A 109 -4.60 9.07 -10.44
C ASP A 109 -4.59 10.58 -10.69
N ILE A 110 -3.56 11.22 -10.15
CA ILE A 110 -3.30 12.65 -10.28
C ILE A 110 -1.85 12.88 -10.74
N ARG A 111 -1.57 14.11 -11.18
CA ARG A 111 -0.23 14.50 -11.62
C ARG A 111 0.81 14.24 -10.54
N ALA A 112 1.98 13.74 -10.95
CA ALA A 112 3.09 13.49 -10.04
C ALA A 112 3.47 14.76 -9.26
N GLY A 113 3.74 14.60 -7.96
CA GLY A 113 4.13 15.71 -7.07
C GLY A 113 2.96 16.56 -6.55
N THR A 114 1.72 16.24 -6.96
CA THR A 114 0.52 16.88 -6.42
C THR A 114 -0.12 16.05 -5.31
N ALA A 115 -1.17 16.60 -4.70
CA ALA A 115 -1.91 15.94 -3.63
C ALA A 115 -3.40 16.29 -3.69
N TRP A 116 -4.24 15.38 -3.19
CA TRP A 116 -5.66 15.62 -3.00
C TRP A 116 -5.95 16.00 -1.55
N ARG A 117 -6.71 17.07 -1.34
CA ARG A 117 -7.13 17.55 -0.03
C ARG A 117 -8.59 17.19 0.24
N PHE A 118 -8.82 16.48 1.34
CA PHE A 118 -10.13 16.03 1.80
C PHE A 118 -10.56 16.86 3.00
N GLU A 119 -11.60 17.68 2.84
CA GLU A 119 -12.15 18.46 3.95
C GLU A 119 -12.99 17.59 4.90
N PRO A 120 -13.03 17.89 6.21
CA PRO A 120 -13.85 17.18 7.19
C PRO A 120 -15.31 17.04 6.76
N GLY A 121 -15.85 15.82 6.87
CA GLY A 121 -17.26 15.51 6.58
C GLY A 121 -17.60 15.39 5.09
N CYS A 122 -16.72 15.83 4.18
CA CYS A 122 -16.96 15.80 2.74
C CYS A 122 -16.70 14.42 2.15
N THR A 123 -17.52 14.05 1.17
CA THR A 123 -17.34 12.86 0.33
C THR A 123 -16.89 13.29 -1.06
N TYR A 124 -15.92 12.57 -1.62
CA TYR A 124 -15.39 12.81 -2.95
C TYR A 124 -15.41 11.52 -3.77
N GLU A 125 -15.64 11.68 -5.07
CA GLU A 125 -15.34 10.68 -6.07
C GLU A 125 -13.85 10.78 -6.43
N VAL A 126 -13.09 9.72 -6.19
CA VAL A 126 -11.61 9.75 -6.25
C VAL A 126 -11.11 8.75 -7.29
N PRO A 127 -10.37 9.21 -8.32
CA PRO A 127 -9.75 8.36 -9.30
C PRO A 127 -8.44 7.77 -8.74
N LEU A 128 -8.29 6.47 -8.95
CA LEU A 128 -7.15 5.66 -8.53
C LEU A 128 -6.53 4.98 -9.75
N VAL A 129 -5.21 4.82 -9.70
CA VAL A 129 -4.41 4.09 -10.67
C VAL A 129 -3.53 3.08 -9.97
N ALA A 130 -3.36 1.92 -10.57
CA ALA A 130 -2.52 0.85 -10.06
C ALA A 130 -1.06 1.30 -9.95
N LEU A 131 -0.37 0.78 -8.95
CA LEU A 131 1.08 0.87 -8.84
C LEU A 131 1.71 0.03 -9.96
N ALA A 132 2.57 0.67 -10.75
CA ALA A 132 3.36 -0.01 -11.77
C ALA A 132 4.63 -0.65 -11.16
N GLY A 133 5.45 -1.27 -12.00
CA GLY A 133 6.68 -1.95 -11.57
C GLY A 133 6.39 -3.33 -10.98
N ASP A 134 7.17 -3.74 -9.97
CA ASP A 134 6.97 -5.01 -9.25
C ASP A 134 5.78 -4.96 -8.27
N GLY A 135 5.14 -3.80 -8.15
CA GLY A 135 4.02 -3.58 -7.25
C GLY A 135 4.41 -3.68 -5.77
N THR A 136 5.71 -3.59 -5.42
CA THR A 136 6.19 -3.68 -4.03
C THR A 136 6.20 -2.30 -3.36
N VAL A 137 5.61 -2.22 -2.16
CA VAL A 137 5.59 -1.04 -1.28
C VAL A 137 6.25 -1.49 0.00
N THR A 138 7.28 -0.75 0.40
CA THR A 138 8.04 -0.98 1.62
C THR A 138 7.95 0.27 2.50
N GLY A 139 8.10 0.08 3.81
CA GLY A 139 8.34 1.17 4.76
C GLY A 139 7.10 1.83 5.36
N LEU A 140 6.22 2.46 4.55
CA LEU A 140 4.99 3.15 5.02
C LEU A 140 4.24 2.32 6.08
N SER A 141 3.46 2.97 6.97
CA SER A 141 2.62 2.39 8.05
C SER A 141 2.68 0.85 8.14
N THR A 142 3.11 0.31 9.29
CA THR A 142 3.46 -1.10 9.56
C THR A 142 2.46 -2.22 9.15
N ARG A 143 1.37 -1.88 8.47
CA ARG A 143 0.52 -2.77 7.66
C ARG A 143 1.15 -3.16 6.31
N GLY A 144 2.01 -2.31 5.75
CA GLY A 144 2.57 -2.43 4.41
C GLY A 144 3.94 -3.11 4.35
N ASN A 145 4.00 -4.40 4.65
CA ASN A 145 4.98 -5.24 3.98
C ASN A 145 4.26 -5.90 2.81
N LEU A 146 4.43 -5.39 1.58
CA LEU A 146 3.80 -6.02 0.43
C LEU A 146 4.30 -7.43 0.15
N LYS A 147 5.37 -7.91 0.80
CA LYS A 147 5.69 -9.35 0.81
C LYS A 147 4.56 -10.22 1.40
N ASN A 148 3.72 -9.68 2.27
CA ASN A 148 2.60 -10.40 2.90
C ASN A 148 1.22 -9.99 2.34
N TRP A 149 1.16 -9.06 1.38
CA TRP A 149 -0.07 -8.61 0.71
C TRP A 149 -0.01 -8.80 -0.80
N VAL A 150 0.97 -9.57 -1.32
CA VAL A 150 0.82 -10.19 -2.63
C VAL A 150 -0.41 -11.09 -2.54
N TRP A 151 -1.48 -10.71 -3.22
CA TRP A 151 -2.49 -11.66 -3.65
C TRP A 151 -1.78 -12.62 -4.61
N TYR A 152 -1.11 -13.64 -4.08
CA TYR A 152 -1.17 -14.94 -4.72
C TYR A 152 -2.51 -15.50 -4.24
N PRO A 153 -3.45 -15.90 -5.12
CA PRO A 153 -4.30 -17.02 -4.70
C PRO A 153 -3.31 -18.09 -4.25
N GLU A 154 -3.56 -18.78 -3.13
CA GLU A 154 -2.76 -19.94 -2.75
C GLU A 154 -2.36 -20.66 -4.03
N GLN A 155 -1.08 -20.62 -4.41
CA GLN A 155 -0.63 -21.65 -5.31
C GLN A 155 -0.86 -22.88 -4.46
N GLU A 156 -1.85 -23.68 -4.85
CA GLU A 156 -1.85 -25.08 -4.46
C GLU A 156 -0.41 -25.51 -4.61
N LYS A 157 0.23 -25.78 -3.46
CA LYS A 157 1.52 -26.44 -3.46
C LYS A 157 1.24 -27.79 -4.10
N ASP A 158 1.40 -27.87 -5.41
CA ASP A 158 1.82 -29.12 -6.01
C ASP A 158 3.11 -29.47 -5.27
N SER A 159 3.00 -30.50 -4.43
CA SER A 159 3.90 -30.83 -3.34
C SER A 159 5.26 -31.36 -3.78
N ASP A 160 5.64 -31.19 -5.05
CA ASP A 160 6.57 -32.12 -5.67
C ASP A 160 7.95 -31.52 -5.98
N ASP A 161 8.16 -30.20 -5.89
CA ASP A 161 9.47 -29.60 -6.22
C ASP A 161 10.12 -28.87 -5.03
N ALA A 162 10.55 -29.64 -4.01
CA ALA A 162 11.44 -29.17 -2.96
C ALA A 162 12.91 -29.45 -3.31
N GLU A 163 13.51 -28.63 -4.18
CA GLU A 163 14.97 -28.57 -4.32
C GLU A 163 15.57 -27.87 -3.09
N THR A 164 16.33 -28.66 -2.33
CA THR A 164 16.96 -28.29 -1.06
C THR A 164 18.15 -27.35 -1.27
N PHE A 165 18.10 -26.13 -0.73
CA PHE A 165 19.28 -25.31 -0.47
C PHE A 165 19.56 -25.25 1.03
N GLN A 166 20.55 -26.02 1.48
CA GLN A 166 21.09 -25.98 2.84
C GLN A 166 21.86 -24.66 3.04
N SER A 167 21.45 -23.87 4.04
CA SER A 167 22.21 -22.74 4.54
C SER A 167 23.24 -23.21 5.57
N ALA A 168 24.51 -22.89 5.34
CA ALA A 168 25.59 -23.10 6.30
C ALA A 168 25.42 -22.16 7.50
N SER A 169 25.39 -22.73 8.70
CA SER A 169 25.38 -22.01 9.97
C SER A 169 26.78 -21.48 10.30
N VAL A 170 26.90 -20.16 10.45
CA VAL A 170 28.06 -19.52 11.10
C VAL A 170 27.87 -19.67 12.61
N GLY A 171 28.72 -20.48 13.23
CA GLY A 171 28.70 -20.75 14.68
C GLY A 171 29.13 -19.53 15.50
N GLN A 172 28.37 -19.25 16.56
CA GLN A 172 28.81 -18.41 17.67
C GLN A 172 29.40 -19.31 18.75
N ASP A 173 30.74 -19.37 18.84
CA ASP A 173 31.44 -20.07 19.92
C ASP A 173 31.42 -19.22 21.20
N ALA A 174 30.55 -19.60 22.14
CA ALA A 174 30.56 -19.11 23.51
C ALA A 174 31.55 -19.95 24.35
N VAL A 175 32.59 -19.27 24.83
CA VAL A 175 33.57 -19.72 25.81
C VAL A 175 32.89 -20.30 27.06
N ARG A 176 33.16 -21.58 27.37
CA ARG A 176 33.02 -22.16 28.71
C ARG A 176 34.30 -22.92 29.06
N SER A 177 35.14 -22.31 29.90
CA SER A 177 36.28 -22.97 30.53
C SER A 177 35.80 -23.87 31.67
N SER A 178 36.18 -25.14 31.62
CA SER A 178 35.92 -26.18 32.60
C SER A 178 36.73 -25.99 33.88
N ASP A 179 36.04 -25.99 35.02
CA ASP A 179 36.61 -26.09 36.36
C ASP A 179 37.04 -27.54 36.62
N THR A 180 38.25 -27.73 37.18
CA THR A 180 38.92 -29.04 37.27
C THR A 180 38.86 -29.53 38.71
N ALA A 181 38.03 -30.53 39.01
CA ALA A 181 38.05 -31.22 40.29
C ALA A 181 39.07 -32.38 40.26
N ARG A 182 40.18 -32.22 40.98
CA ARG A 182 41.08 -33.31 41.39
C ARG A 182 40.52 -33.98 42.65
N GLY A 183 40.55 -35.31 42.68
CA GLY A 183 40.12 -36.13 43.81
C GLY A 183 41.15 -36.26 44.92
N ASP A 184 40.65 -36.56 46.13
CA ASP A 184 41.39 -37.06 47.29
C ASP A 184 41.16 -38.58 47.42
N ALA A 185 42.25 -39.36 47.40
CA ALA A 185 42.53 -40.59 48.17
C ALA A 185 43.81 -41.25 47.64
#